data_AF-A0A4X1T0Q5-F1
#
_entry.id   AF-A0A4X1T0Q5-F1
#
_cell.length_a   1.000
_cell.length_b   1.000
_cell.length_c   1.000
_cell.angle_alpha   90.00
_cell.angle_beta   90.00
_cell.angle_gamma   90.00
#
_symmetry.space_group_name_H-M   'P 1'
#
loop_
_entity.id
_entity.type
_entity.pdbx_description
1 polymer ?
#
loop_
_entity_poly.entity_id
_entity_poly.type
_entity_poly.pdbx_seq_one_letter_code
_entity_poly.pdbx_strand_id
1 'polypeptide(L)' 'MKVASIFLLSALALLSLSGYTRATSPQREATCTSEVSGCPKIYNPVCGTDGITYSNECVLCSENK' A
#
# COMPACT_ATOMS: atom_id res chain seq x y z
N MET A 1 -34.77 26.60 8.94
CA MET A 1 -35.02 25.14 8.92
C MET A 1 -34.38 24.46 7.71
N LYS A 2 -34.86 24.67 6.47
CA LYS A 2 -34.37 23.95 5.26
C LYS A 2 -32.91 24.21 4.89
N VAL A 3 -32.44 25.45 5.05
CA VAL A 3 -31.07 25.85 4.69
C VAL A 3 -30.02 25.12 5.55
N ALA A 4 -30.28 24.98 6.86
CA ALA A 4 -29.39 24.26 7.78
C ALA A 4 -29.28 22.76 7.42
N SER A 5 -30.39 22.14 6.99
CA SER A 5 -30.39 20.75 6.54
C SER A 5 -29.55 20.55 5.26
N ILE A 6 -29.58 21.51 4.33
CA ILE A 6 -28.76 21.46 3.11
C ILE A 6 -27.26 21.53 3.45
N PHE A 7 -26.87 22.45 4.34
CA PHE A 7 -25.48 22.55 4.79
C PHE A 7 -25.01 21.27 5.50
N LEU A 8 -25.83 20.69 6.37
CA LEU A 8 -25.50 19.46 7.09
C LEU A 8 -25.25 18.28 6.12
N LEU A 9 -26.12 18.11 5.12
CA LEU A 9 -26.00 17.04 4.12
C LEU A 9 -24.75 17.21 3.25
N SER A 10 -24.41 18.44 2.87
CA SER A 10 -23.19 18.70 2.10
C SER A 10 -21.91 18.37 2.86
N ALA A 11 -21.85 18.66 4.17
CA ALA A 11 -20.71 18.35 5.02
C ALA A 11 -20.52 16.83 5.19
N LEU A 12 -21.60 16.08 5.39
CA LEU A 12 -21.58 14.62 5.48
C LEU A 12 -21.08 13.96 4.18
N ALA A 13 -21.47 14.50 3.02
CA ALA A 13 -20.99 14.01 1.73
C ALA A 13 -19.48 14.22 1.56
N LEU A 14 -18.94 15.38 1.96
CA LEU A 14 -17.51 15.68 1.86
C LEU A 14 -16.65 14.79 2.77
N LEU A 15 -17.13 14.46 3.97
CA LEU A 15 -16.44 13.56 4.91
C LEU A 15 -16.33 12.12 4.39
N SER A 16 -17.24 11.68 3.51
CA SER A 16 -17.17 10.34 2.93
C SER A 16 -16.07 10.18 1.87
N LEU A 17 -15.56 11.29 1.33
CA LEU A 17 -14.61 11.29 0.21
C LEU A 17 -13.15 11.08 0.66
N SER A 18 -12.82 11.33 1.93
CA SER A 18 -11.46 11.15 2.47
C SER A 18 -11.06 9.68 2.63
N GLY A 19 -11.99 8.73 2.52
CA GLY A 19 -11.73 7.29 2.66
C GLY A 19 -11.66 6.50 1.34
N TYR A 20 -11.94 7.11 0.19
CA TYR A 20 -12.11 6.37 -1.07
C TYR A 20 -10.85 6.31 -1.95
N THR A 21 -9.76 6.97 -1.59
CA THR A 21 -8.49 6.81 -2.31
C THR A 21 -7.83 5.49 -1.91
N ARG A 22 -8.34 4.37 -2.43
CA ARG A 22 -7.50 3.18 -2.57
C ARG A 22 -6.40 3.57 -3.55
N ALA A 23 -5.16 3.56 -3.07
CA ALA A 23 -4.01 3.63 -3.96
C ALA A 23 -4.01 2.35 -4.81
N THR A 24 -4.70 2.39 -5.96
CA THR A 24 -4.58 1.36 -6.98
C THR A 24 -3.25 1.55 -7.69
N SER A 25 -2.14 1.41 -6.97
CA SER A 25 -0.86 1.21 -7.63
C SER A 25 -0.95 -0.13 -8.36
N PRO A 26 -0.53 -0.24 -9.63
CA PRO A 26 -0.35 -1.55 -10.24
C PRO A 26 0.61 -2.35 -9.34
N GLN A 27 0.09 -3.37 -8.65
CA GLN A 27 0.90 -4.25 -7.83
C GLN A 27 1.79 -5.05 -8.77
N ARG A 28 3.10 -4.80 -8.69
CA ARG A 28 4.10 -5.58 -9.40
C ARG A 28 4.48 -6.77 -8.52
N GLU A 29 4.55 -7.95 -9.14
CA GLU A 29 5.02 -9.15 -8.48
C GLU A 29 6.55 -9.19 -8.41
N ALA A 30 7.08 -9.63 -7.27
CA ALA A 30 8.52 -9.74 -7.07
C ALA A 30 9.08 -10.92 -7.88
N THR A 31 10.24 -10.72 -8.51
CA THR A 31 10.92 -11.79 -9.23
C THR A 31 11.81 -12.57 -8.26
N CYS A 32 11.28 -13.66 -7.72
CA CYS A 32 12.01 -14.52 -6.79
C CYS A 32 12.71 -15.66 -7.55
N THR A 33 14.04 -15.66 -7.56
CA THR A 33 14.84 -16.79 -8.07
C THR A 33 15.09 -17.78 -6.94
N SER A 34 14.75 -19.06 -7.12
CA SER A 34 14.83 -20.09 -6.06
C SER A 34 16.24 -20.39 -5.53
N GLU A 35 17.29 -19.96 -6.23
CA GLU A 35 18.68 -20.10 -5.82
C GLU A 35 19.23 -18.80 -5.23
N VAL A 36 18.83 -18.48 -4.00
CA VAL A 36 19.46 -17.41 -3.24
C VAL A 36 20.19 -18.01 -2.04
N SER A 37 21.52 -18.04 -2.09
CA SER A 37 22.37 -18.44 -0.94
C SER A 37 22.53 -17.32 0.09
N GLY A 38 21.93 -16.15 -0.17
CA GLY A 38 21.93 -14.96 0.68
C GLY A 38 21.60 -13.69 -0.12
N CYS A 39 21.05 -12.68 0.54
CA CYS A 39 20.68 -11.42 -0.11
C CYS A 39 21.81 -10.38 -0.05
N PRO A 40 21.97 -9.55 -1.09
CA PRO A 40 22.88 -8.41 -1.03
C PRO A 40 22.45 -7.43 0.06
N LYS A 41 23.43 -6.80 0.73
CA LYS A 41 23.18 -5.77 1.76
C LYS A 41 22.96 -4.38 1.13
N ILE A 42 22.16 -4.34 0.07
CA ILE A 42 21.71 -3.10 -0.58
C ILE A 42 20.38 -2.67 0.03
N TYR A 43 20.25 -1.37 0.32
CA TYR A 43 18.99 -0.78 0.73
C TYR A 43 18.24 -0.24 -0.50
N ASN A 44 17.23 -0.99 -0.94
CA ASN A 44 16.34 -0.64 -2.04
C ASN A 44 14.91 -1.04 -1.64
N PRO A 45 14.26 -0.28 -0.74
CA PRO A 45 13.10 -0.75 0.00
C PRO A 45 11.89 -0.99 -0.90
N VAL A 46 11.14 -2.06 -0.60
CA VAL A 46 9.89 -2.41 -1.25
C VAL A 46 8.79 -2.60 -0.21
N CYS A 47 7.57 -2.17 -0.54
CA CYS A 47 6.40 -2.36 0.31
C CYS A 47 5.66 -3.64 -0.10
N GLY A 48 5.54 -4.59 0.81
CA GLY A 48 4.76 -5.80 0.61
C GLY A 48 3.26 -5.54 0.69
N THR A 49 2.47 -6.49 0.17
CA THR A 49 1.00 -6.45 0.27
C THR A 49 0.49 -6.69 1.68
N ASP A 50 1.36 -7.21 2.56
CA ASP A 50 1.21 -7.33 4.00
C ASP A 50 1.40 -6.01 4.75
N GLY A 51 1.80 -4.93 4.06
CA GLY A 51 2.09 -3.62 4.66
C GLY A 51 3.46 -3.54 5.32
N ILE A 52 4.31 -4.56 5.17
CA ILE A 52 5.68 -4.58 5.69
C ILE A 52 6.64 -3.99 4.65
N THR A 53 7.56 -3.15 5.11
CA THR A 53 8.64 -2.64 4.26
C THR A 53 9.85 -3.57 4.38
N TYR A 54 10.24 -4.16 3.25
CA TYR A 54 11.42 -5.01 3.14
C TYR A 54 12.61 -4.18 2.65
N SER A 55 13.81 -4.47 3.16
CA SER A 55 15.02 -3.69 2.85
C SER A 55 15.44 -3.79 1.37
N ASN A 56 15.09 -4.89 0.71
CA ASN A 56 15.13 -5.07 -0.74
C ASN A 56 14.23 -6.23 -1.20
N GLU A 57 14.02 -6.34 -2.51
CA GLU A 57 13.19 -7.39 -3.14
C GLU A 57 13.67 -8.82 -2.84
N CYS A 58 14.99 -9.03 -2.72
CA CYS A 58 15.53 -10.34 -2.34
C CYS A 58 15.11 -10.73 -0.92
N VAL A 59 15.16 -9.79 0.03
CA VAL A 59 14.74 -10.03 1.42
C VAL A 59 13.24 -10.30 1.50
N LEU A 60 12.43 -9.61 0.67
CA LEU A 60 11.01 -9.94 0.52
C LEU A 60 10.82 -11.41 0.08
N CYS A 61 11.55 -11.85 -0.95
CA CYS A 61 11.49 -13.22 -1.45
C CYS A 61 12.03 -14.26 -0.45
N SER A 62 13.03 -13.93 0.36
CA SER A 62 13.58 -14.88 1.34
C SER A 62 12.66 -15.13 2.52
N GLU A 63 11.89 -14.12 2.93
CA GLU A 63 10.94 -14.21 4.05
C GLU A 63 9.59 -14.84 3.65
N ASN A 64 9.20 -14.71 2.37
CA ASN A 64 7.90 -15.19 1.85
C ASN A 64 8.01 -16.49 1.01
N LYS A 65 9.00 -17.34 1.29
CA LYS A 65 9.19 -18.62 0.58
C LYS A 65 8.20 -19.69 1.01
#